data_AF-A0A0G1SHT7-F1
#
_entry.id   AF-A0A0G1SHT7-F1
#
_cell.length_a   1.000
_cell.length_b   1.000
_cell.length_c   1.000
_cell.angle_alpha   90.00
_cell.angle_beta   90.00
_cell.angle_gamma   90.00
#
_symmetry.space_group_name_H-M   'P 1'
#
loop_
_entity.id
_entity.type
_entity.pdbx_description
1 polymer ?
#
loop_
_entity_poly.entity_id
_entity_poly.type
_entity_poly.pdbx_seq_one_letter_code
_entity_poly.pdbx_strand_id
1 'polypeptide(L)'
;MKTGWGSISFTLVLLCVLLAVYFSDRQPKNPISQSPTFSTEFAYDNRTFLPAVFQNPSPPKGSAPSVMVIPHHLTASNLIAGGISLLTADPPGTIIILSPNHADTGQCDIVSSSNSWDTPYGQVPVDQKLLDLFVRYGTVCLDNLAIVPEHGLAGLMPFLAYYLPNTQVVPFALKKNLDPALLDSFIRQLITVSPATAIIASIDFSHGLTHDQAKQSDTQTENYIYNHNYPAIEKLSSEYLDSPASLISALKIISARSLSPEVLVHTDSFAFNQIPDSVTSYFLITGVSSVSPSDPITILFGGDVMLGRSVDTRIAKNHDPAWPFKNISGILSDADLTFVNLESPFGSECNSTDTGMVFCANPASVKGLVDSGVDLVGLANNHIDNQGKNGFDLTVSILNQNGIAPVGLGQPVFKSVKNSKIAFLAFNDIPPNFSEVSMASPNNISGQIAIARSSADIVIASFHWGNEYSHRSLHQEELAHMAIDSGADVVIGHHPHWVQEIETYKGKPVYYSLGNLVFDQMWSEETRNGLVVKLTFSGNTLVSQEQVPIKIVDYGQPVPL
;
A
#
# COMPACT_ATOMS: atom_id res chain seq x y z
N MET A 1 79.63 7.60 -69.87
CA MET A 1 78.56 7.86 -70.86
C MET A 1 77.22 7.50 -70.22
N LYS A 2 76.29 8.46 -70.20
CA LYS A 2 74.81 8.39 -70.12
C LYS A 2 74.10 7.57 -69.00
N THR A 3 73.36 8.32 -68.16
CA THR A 3 71.92 8.18 -67.72
C THR A 3 71.44 6.84 -67.15
N GLY A 4 70.64 6.69 -66.08
CA GLY A 4 69.86 7.56 -65.17
C GLY A 4 68.79 6.71 -64.43
N TRP A 5 68.17 7.28 -63.38
CA TRP A 5 66.93 6.90 -62.66
C TRP A 5 66.97 5.98 -61.41
N GLY A 6 66.23 6.45 -60.38
CA GLY A 6 65.80 5.75 -59.14
C GLY A 6 66.50 6.29 -57.89
N SER A 7 65.89 6.66 -56.77
CA SER A 7 64.49 6.65 -56.29
C SER A 7 64.45 7.47 -54.98
N ILE A 8 63.34 8.16 -54.74
CA ILE A 8 63.03 8.85 -53.46
C ILE A 8 62.42 7.82 -52.52
N SER A 9 62.90 7.70 -51.26
CA SER A 9 62.10 7.09 -50.19
C SER A 9 62.59 7.39 -48.77
N PHE A 10 61.62 7.75 -47.94
CA PHE A 10 61.45 7.38 -46.53
C PHE A 10 62.12 8.14 -45.37
N THR A 11 63.03 9.10 -45.58
CA THR A 11 63.69 9.75 -44.42
C THR A 11 63.17 11.14 -44.05
N LEU A 12 62.42 11.84 -44.92
CA LEU A 12 61.94 13.20 -44.63
C LEU A 12 60.54 13.29 -44.00
N VAL A 13 59.74 12.23 -44.04
CA VAL A 13 58.37 12.26 -43.47
C VAL A 13 58.38 12.03 -41.95
N LEU A 14 59.40 11.36 -41.40
CA LEU A 14 59.45 11.05 -39.97
C LEU A 14 59.90 12.24 -39.10
N LEU A 15 60.65 13.20 -39.66
CA LEU A 15 61.18 14.34 -38.90
C LEU A 15 60.15 15.48 -38.74
N CYS A 16 59.21 15.62 -39.67
CA CYS A 16 58.12 16.60 -39.55
C CYS A 16 57.02 16.16 -38.56
N VAL A 17 56.83 14.85 -38.37
CA VAL A 17 55.82 14.32 -37.42
C VAL A 17 56.32 14.43 -35.97
N LEU A 18 57.62 14.28 -35.71
CA LEU A 18 58.19 14.39 -34.35
C LEU A 18 58.31 15.84 -33.85
N LEU A 19 58.47 16.83 -34.74
CA LEU A 19 58.48 18.25 -34.37
C LEU A 19 57.06 18.84 -34.20
N ALA A 20 56.05 18.28 -34.88
CA ALA A 20 54.65 18.65 -34.65
C ALA A 20 54.09 18.14 -33.31
N VAL A 21 54.60 17.01 -32.80
CA VAL A 21 54.25 16.49 -31.47
C VAL A 21 54.94 17.27 -30.34
N TYR A 22 56.14 17.81 -30.56
CA TYR A 22 56.87 18.55 -29.53
C TYR A 22 56.43 20.03 -29.37
N PHE A 23 55.79 20.63 -30.38
CA PHE A 23 55.25 22.00 -30.33
C PHE A 23 53.72 22.08 -30.17
N SER A 24 53.01 20.95 -30.12
CA SER A 24 51.58 20.91 -29.76
C SER A 24 51.34 21.04 -28.25
N ASP A 25 52.38 20.93 -27.41
CA ASP A 25 52.24 20.80 -25.95
C ASP A 25 52.54 22.11 -25.17
N ARG A 26 52.51 23.26 -25.86
CA ARG A 26 52.55 24.59 -25.24
C ARG A 26 51.60 25.57 -25.92
N GLN A 27 50.34 25.17 -26.06
CA GLN A 27 49.26 26.15 -25.96
C GLN A 27 49.23 26.59 -24.49
N PRO A 28 49.16 27.89 -24.15
CA PRO A 28 48.75 28.25 -22.80
C PRO A 28 47.40 27.56 -22.60
N LYS A 29 47.31 26.65 -21.62
CA LYS A 29 46.01 26.18 -21.16
C LYS A 29 45.26 27.46 -20.82
N ASN A 30 44.31 27.85 -21.67
CA ASN A 30 43.20 28.67 -21.21
C ASN A 30 42.78 28.01 -19.90
N PRO A 31 42.74 28.71 -18.77
CA PRO A 31 42.17 28.11 -17.58
C PRO A 31 40.80 27.62 -18.05
N ILE A 32 40.60 26.29 -18.06
CA ILE A 32 39.26 25.75 -18.11
C ILE A 32 38.63 26.48 -16.95
N SER A 33 37.73 27.41 -17.27
CA SER A 33 36.85 28.03 -16.29
C SER A 33 36.01 26.89 -15.76
N GLN A 34 36.58 26.07 -14.88
CA GLN A 34 35.84 25.16 -14.06
C GLN A 34 34.90 26.08 -13.29
N SER A 35 33.62 25.98 -13.61
CA SER A 35 32.59 26.60 -12.78
C SER A 35 32.93 26.24 -11.34
N PRO A 36 32.98 27.22 -10.42
CA PRO A 36 33.38 26.95 -9.05
C PRO A 36 32.52 25.80 -8.48
N THR A 37 33.16 24.88 -7.77
CA THR A 37 32.53 23.70 -7.18
C THR A 37 32.59 23.76 -5.66
N PHE A 38 31.68 23.05 -5.00
CA PHE A 38 31.73 22.83 -3.55
C PHE A 38 32.30 21.44 -3.24
N SER A 39 33.18 21.35 -2.25
CA SER A 39 33.65 20.06 -1.73
C SER A 39 32.66 19.52 -0.71
N THR A 40 32.42 18.21 -0.75
CA THR A 40 31.58 17.49 0.24
C THR A 40 32.42 16.78 1.31
N GLU A 41 33.75 16.92 1.29
CA GLU A 41 34.65 16.20 2.21
C GLU A 41 34.35 16.44 3.69
N PHE A 42 33.86 17.63 4.04
CA PHE A 42 33.51 17.97 5.43
C PHE A 42 32.23 17.30 5.94
N ALA A 43 31.41 16.77 5.03
CA ALA A 43 30.13 16.12 5.31
C ALA A 43 30.07 14.69 4.73
N TYR A 44 31.23 14.03 4.63
CA TYR A 44 31.35 12.66 4.13
C TYR A 44 32.23 11.80 5.05
N ASP A 45 31.77 10.59 5.36
CA ASP A 45 32.58 9.58 6.05
C ASP A 45 32.37 8.21 5.40
N ASN A 46 33.43 7.66 4.81
CA ASN A 46 33.40 6.36 4.15
C ASN A 46 33.01 5.21 5.10
N ARG A 47 33.23 5.38 6.42
CA ARG A 47 32.90 4.37 7.44
C ARG A 47 31.41 4.24 7.70
N THR A 48 30.63 5.30 7.50
CA THR A 48 29.17 5.26 7.61
C THR A 48 28.50 5.09 6.24
N PHE A 49 29.11 5.65 5.19
CA PHE A 49 28.60 5.59 3.83
C PHE A 49 28.55 4.16 3.26
N LEU A 50 29.68 3.45 3.24
CA LEU A 50 29.75 2.13 2.58
C LEU A 50 28.79 1.09 3.21
N PRO A 51 28.70 0.97 4.55
CA PRO A 51 27.71 0.06 5.15
C PRO A 51 26.27 0.45 4.79
N ALA A 52 25.96 1.74 4.80
CA ALA A 52 24.61 2.23 4.49
C ALA A 52 24.18 1.89 3.06
N VAL A 53 25.03 2.14 2.06
CA VAL A 53 24.68 1.83 0.66
C VAL A 53 24.62 0.32 0.40
N PHE A 54 25.44 -0.48 1.10
CA PHE A 54 25.40 -1.93 1.00
C PHE A 54 24.11 -2.53 1.58
N GLN A 55 23.58 -1.95 2.66
CA GLN A 55 22.34 -2.39 3.31
C GLN A 55 21.08 -1.95 2.55
N ASN A 56 21.18 -0.94 1.68
CA ASN A 56 20.04 -0.38 0.95
C ASN A 56 20.26 -0.50 -0.58
N PRO A 57 20.20 -1.73 -1.15
CA PRO A 57 20.32 -1.90 -2.58
C PRO A 57 19.15 -1.22 -3.31
N SER A 58 19.37 -0.83 -4.56
CA SER A 58 18.31 -0.28 -5.41
C SER A 58 17.12 -1.25 -5.52
N PRO A 59 15.89 -0.81 -5.23
CA PRO A 59 14.70 -1.61 -5.46
C PRO A 59 14.50 -1.92 -6.96
N PRO A 60 13.67 -2.94 -7.29
CA PRO A 60 13.21 -3.15 -8.66
C PRO A 60 12.55 -1.89 -9.25
N LYS A 61 12.53 -1.77 -10.57
CA LYS A 61 11.82 -0.68 -11.26
C LYS A 61 10.36 -0.61 -10.82
N GLY A 62 9.88 0.59 -10.53
CA GLY A 62 8.54 0.84 -9.98
C GLY A 62 8.28 2.34 -9.84
N SER A 63 7.27 2.72 -9.07
CA SER A 63 7.02 4.14 -8.76
C SER A 63 7.98 4.65 -7.68
N ALA A 64 8.69 5.74 -7.95
CA ALA A 64 9.49 6.45 -6.94
C ALA A 64 8.65 7.48 -6.18
N PRO A 65 8.95 7.72 -4.89
CA PRO A 65 8.44 8.87 -4.15
C PRO A 65 8.71 10.19 -4.85
N SER A 66 7.70 11.07 -4.88
CA SER A 66 7.83 12.38 -5.52
C SER A 66 8.23 13.50 -4.55
N VAL A 67 8.02 13.30 -3.24
CA VAL A 67 8.42 14.20 -2.15
C VAL A 67 8.85 13.34 -0.96
N MET A 68 9.99 13.67 -0.35
CA MET A 68 10.51 12.96 0.84
C MET A 68 11.07 13.92 1.88
N VAL A 69 11.05 13.51 3.14
CA VAL A 69 11.84 14.08 4.23
C VAL A 69 12.92 13.05 4.59
N ILE A 70 14.19 13.46 4.58
CA ILE A 70 15.35 12.59 4.85
C ILE A 70 16.26 13.29 5.85
N PRO A 71 16.87 12.59 6.81
CA PRO A 71 17.88 13.17 7.71
C PRO A 71 19.17 13.57 6.96
N HIS A 72 20.04 14.34 7.63
CA HIS A 72 21.36 14.70 7.08
C HIS A 72 22.55 14.44 8.01
N HIS A 73 22.35 14.17 9.30
CA HIS A 73 23.46 13.66 10.11
C HIS A 73 23.91 12.29 9.63
N LEU A 74 25.21 12.13 9.40
CA LEU A 74 25.81 10.88 8.93
C LEU A 74 25.63 9.71 9.92
N THR A 75 25.30 9.97 11.19
CA THR A 75 24.89 8.92 12.12
C THR A 75 23.65 8.17 11.61
N ALA A 76 22.78 8.83 10.86
CA ALA A 76 21.62 8.25 10.18
C ALA A 76 21.91 7.86 8.72
N SER A 77 23.16 7.62 8.32
CA SER A 77 23.53 7.28 6.92
C SER A 77 22.67 6.16 6.33
N ASN A 78 22.24 5.19 7.13
CA ASN A 78 21.35 4.12 6.69
C ASN A 78 19.98 4.63 6.22
N LEU A 79 19.39 5.62 6.90
CA LEU A 79 18.13 6.24 6.49
C LEU A 79 18.34 7.15 5.27
N ILE A 80 19.49 7.81 5.17
CA ILE A 80 19.86 8.61 3.98
C ILE A 80 19.94 7.71 2.75
N ALA A 81 20.69 6.61 2.84
CA ALA A 81 20.81 5.62 1.78
C ALA A 81 19.46 4.96 1.46
N GLY A 82 18.70 4.58 2.49
CA GLY A 82 17.36 3.99 2.34
C GLY A 82 16.39 4.92 1.62
N GLY A 83 16.32 6.20 2.00
CA GLY A 83 15.48 7.19 1.34
C GLY A 83 15.89 7.42 -0.12
N ILE A 84 17.17 7.69 -0.38
CA ILE A 84 17.66 7.97 -1.73
C ILE A 84 17.55 6.74 -2.64
N SER A 85 17.74 5.52 -2.12
CA SER A 85 17.61 4.30 -2.93
C SER A 85 16.19 4.12 -3.47
N LEU A 86 15.14 4.56 -2.76
CA LEU A 86 13.75 4.51 -3.25
C LEU A 86 13.56 5.29 -4.56
N LEU A 87 14.32 6.38 -4.75
CA LEU A 87 14.27 7.19 -5.98
C LEU A 87 14.84 6.44 -7.19
N THR A 88 15.61 5.37 -7.00
CA THR A 88 16.18 4.59 -8.11
C THR A 88 15.16 3.70 -8.84
N ALA A 89 13.97 3.52 -8.26
CA ALA A 89 12.87 2.77 -8.89
C ALA A 89 12.36 3.46 -10.18
N ASP A 90 12.31 4.80 -10.16
CA ASP A 90 12.04 5.69 -11.30
C ASP A 90 12.89 6.97 -11.15
N PRO A 91 14.17 6.94 -11.60
CA PRO A 91 15.14 8.00 -11.35
C PRO A 91 14.69 9.38 -11.87
N PRO A 92 14.56 10.41 -11.00
CA PRO A 92 14.20 11.74 -11.43
C PRO A 92 15.35 12.42 -12.18
N GLY A 93 15.04 13.20 -13.22
CA GLY A 93 16.06 13.98 -13.93
C GLY A 93 16.64 15.13 -13.09
N THR A 94 15.83 15.68 -12.17
CA THR A 94 16.20 16.77 -11.27
C THR A 94 15.61 16.52 -9.87
N ILE A 95 16.37 16.84 -8.82
CA ILE A 95 15.92 16.84 -7.42
C ILE A 95 16.04 18.25 -6.84
N ILE A 96 14.96 18.76 -6.24
CA ILE A 96 15.04 19.96 -5.40
C ILE A 96 15.37 19.54 -3.97
N ILE A 97 16.37 20.16 -3.34
CA ILE A 97 16.74 19.88 -1.94
C ILE A 97 16.46 21.10 -1.08
N LEU A 98 15.65 20.93 -0.03
CA LEU A 98 15.33 21.96 0.96
C LEU A 98 16.06 21.66 2.26
N SER A 99 17.10 22.41 2.56
CA SER A 99 17.90 22.27 3.78
C SER A 99 17.62 23.44 4.75
N PRO A 100 17.72 23.25 6.07
CA PRO A 100 18.02 24.38 6.96
C PRO A 100 19.26 25.12 6.47
N ASN A 101 19.35 26.41 6.80
CA ASN A 101 20.57 27.20 6.78
C ASN A 101 21.13 27.22 8.20
N HIS A 102 22.00 26.26 8.52
CA HIS A 102 22.52 26.05 9.88
C HIS A 102 23.35 27.24 10.37
N ALA A 103 24.08 27.88 9.45
CA ALA A 103 24.88 29.05 9.75
C ALA A 103 24.03 30.33 9.85
N ASP A 104 22.77 30.29 9.41
CA ASP A 104 21.83 31.42 9.31
C ASP A 104 22.43 32.65 8.59
N THR A 105 23.28 32.39 7.58
CA THR A 105 24.01 33.41 6.82
C THR A 105 23.41 33.68 5.44
N GLY A 106 23.93 34.68 4.73
CA GLY A 106 23.55 35.00 3.36
C GLY A 106 22.61 36.20 3.23
N GLN A 107 22.55 36.74 2.00
CA GLN A 107 21.93 38.03 1.70
C GLN A 107 20.40 38.05 1.70
N CYS A 108 19.75 36.88 1.67
CA CYS A 108 18.29 36.72 1.71
C CYS A 108 17.91 35.49 2.55
N ASP A 109 16.62 35.24 2.73
CA ASP A 109 16.14 34.17 3.62
C ASP A 109 16.19 32.78 2.98
N ILE A 110 16.13 32.70 1.64
CA ILE A 110 16.28 31.45 0.88
C ILE A 110 17.46 31.60 -0.07
N VAL A 111 18.57 30.97 0.28
CA VAL A 111 19.81 31.05 -0.50
C VAL A 111 20.01 29.81 -1.35
N SER A 112 20.61 29.99 -2.52
CA SER A 112 20.99 28.91 -3.43
C SER A 112 22.34 29.20 -4.10
N SER A 113 22.78 28.29 -4.95
CA SER A 113 24.02 28.41 -5.72
C SER A 113 23.92 27.68 -7.05
N SER A 114 24.58 28.22 -8.07
CA SER A 114 24.79 27.60 -9.38
C SER A 114 26.00 26.66 -9.43
N ASN A 115 26.75 26.53 -8.33
CA ASN A 115 27.96 25.71 -8.28
C ASN A 115 27.61 24.22 -8.17
N SER A 116 28.32 23.38 -8.92
CA SER A 116 28.23 21.93 -8.78
C SER A 116 28.90 21.45 -7.49
N TRP A 117 28.59 20.22 -7.07
CA TRP A 117 29.16 19.60 -5.87
C TRP A 117 30.11 18.46 -6.26
N ASP A 118 31.37 18.55 -5.81
CA ASP A 118 32.34 17.48 -5.98
C ASP A 118 32.20 16.46 -4.85
N THR A 119 32.05 15.19 -5.24
CA THR A 119 31.92 14.06 -4.31
C THR A 119 32.92 12.95 -4.66
N PRO A 120 33.20 12.02 -3.74
CA PRO A 120 34.01 10.83 -4.04
C PRO A 120 33.47 9.95 -5.18
N TYR A 121 32.19 10.09 -5.54
CA TYR A 121 31.50 9.26 -6.55
C TYR A 121 31.21 10.02 -7.86
N GLY A 122 31.73 11.23 -8.01
CA GLY A 122 31.51 12.09 -9.16
C GLY A 122 30.91 13.43 -8.78
N GLN A 123 30.76 14.29 -9.78
CA GLN A 123 30.19 15.61 -9.58
C GLN A 123 28.66 15.55 -9.66
N VAL A 124 27.98 16.24 -8.75
CA VAL A 124 26.53 16.46 -8.80
C VAL A 124 26.26 17.85 -9.40
N PRO A 125 25.76 17.94 -10.65
CA PRO A 125 25.49 19.21 -11.31
C PRO A 125 24.21 19.89 -10.81
N VAL A 126 24.14 21.22 -10.93
CA VAL A 126 22.94 22.00 -10.64
C VAL A 126 22.06 22.16 -11.89
N ASP A 127 20.74 21.98 -11.77
CA ASP A 127 19.79 22.31 -12.83
C ASP A 127 19.61 23.84 -12.90
N GLN A 128 20.49 24.48 -13.68
CA GLN A 128 20.52 25.93 -13.82
C GLN A 128 19.20 26.51 -14.33
N LYS A 129 18.49 25.79 -15.22
CA LYS A 129 17.24 26.29 -15.82
C LYS A 129 16.15 26.40 -14.77
N LEU A 130 16.02 25.39 -13.92
CA LEU A 130 15.05 25.40 -12.85
C LEU A 130 15.44 26.43 -11.77
N LEU A 131 16.72 26.51 -11.41
CA LEU A 131 17.23 27.51 -10.47
C LEU A 131 16.93 28.95 -10.93
N ASP A 132 17.18 29.27 -12.20
CA ASP A 132 16.92 30.60 -12.78
C ASP A 132 15.45 31.03 -12.68
N LEU A 133 14.51 30.08 -12.67
CA LEU A 133 13.09 30.37 -12.46
C LEU A 133 12.85 30.89 -11.05
N PHE A 134 13.35 30.20 -10.02
CA PHE A 134 13.20 30.62 -8.62
C PHE A 134 13.88 31.97 -8.33
N VAL A 135 15.05 32.21 -8.93
CA VAL A 135 15.74 33.51 -8.83
C VAL A 135 14.92 34.62 -9.50
N ARG A 136 14.34 34.36 -10.68
CA ARG A 136 13.53 35.35 -11.42
C ARG A 136 12.24 35.73 -10.69
N TYR A 137 11.62 34.81 -9.98
CA TYR A 137 10.44 35.11 -9.17
C TYR A 137 10.76 35.93 -7.90
N GLY A 138 12.05 36.11 -7.59
CA GLY A 138 12.50 36.97 -6.48
C GLY A 138 12.36 36.34 -5.10
N THR A 139 12.06 35.05 -5.01
CA THR A 139 11.97 34.32 -3.73
C THR A 139 13.30 33.75 -3.27
N VAL A 140 14.29 33.66 -4.16
CA VAL A 140 15.61 33.06 -3.90
C VAL A 140 16.71 33.99 -4.39
N CYS A 141 17.81 34.09 -3.66
CA CYS A 141 19.04 34.74 -4.12
C CYS A 141 20.22 33.74 -4.18
N LEU A 142 21.20 34.05 -5.05
CA LEU A 142 22.42 33.26 -5.15
C LEU A 142 23.48 33.81 -4.18
N ASP A 143 23.97 32.97 -3.29
CA ASP A 143 25.05 33.31 -2.35
C ASP A 143 25.92 32.09 -2.08
N ASN A 144 27.02 31.97 -2.82
CA ASN A 144 27.92 30.83 -2.71
C ASN A 144 28.54 30.71 -1.32
N LEU A 145 28.84 31.83 -0.65
CA LEU A 145 29.50 31.81 0.65
C LEU A 145 28.59 31.26 1.74
N ALA A 146 27.28 31.51 1.64
CA ALA A 146 26.28 30.96 2.56
C ALA A 146 26.08 29.45 2.38
N ILE A 147 26.30 28.91 1.18
CA ILE A 147 26.14 27.48 0.87
C ILE A 147 27.37 26.65 1.27
N VAL A 148 28.58 27.22 1.22
CA VAL A 148 29.84 26.50 1.53
C VAL A 148 29.78 25.68 2.84
N PRO A 149 29.32 26.22 3.99
CA PRO A 149 29.28 25.47 5.24
C PRO A 149 28.02 24.61 5.42
N GLU A 150 27.10 24.59 4.45
CA GLU A 150 25.77 23.98 4.64
C GLU A 150 25.81 22.45 4.51
N HIS A 151 26.00 21.78 5.64
CA HIS A 151 26.13 20.33 5.70
C HIS A 151 24.82 19.58 5.43
N GLY A 152 23.64 20.20 5.64
CA GLY A 152 22.36 19.59 5.31
C GLY A 152 22.17 19.38 3.80
N LEU A 153 22.87 20.17 2.98
CA LEU A 153 23.01 19.94 1.54
C LEU A 153 24.17 18.99 1.24
N ALA A 154 25.36 19.30 1.76
CA ALA A 154 26.59 18.58 1.43
C ALA A 154 26.53 17.08 1.77
N GLY A 155 25.89 16.72 2.89
CA GLY A 155 25.80 15.34 3.38
C GLY A 155 24.99 14.40 2.48
N LEU A 156 24.06 14.93 1.69
CA LEU A 156 23.25 14.12 0.76
C LEU A 156 23.95 13.87 -0.58
N MET A 157 24.85 14.78 -1.00
CA MET A 157 25.44 14.75 -2.34
C MET A 157 26.21 13.46 -2.66
N PRO A 158 27.04 12.87 -1.78
CA PRO A 158 27.71 11.60 -2.06
C PRO A 158 26.73 10.44 -2.32
N PHE A 159 25.60 10.40 -1.61
CA PHE A 159 24.57 9.37 -1.80
C PHE A 159 23.83 9.57 -3.13
N LEU A 160 23.50 10.82 -3.47
CA LEU A 160 22.91 11.16 -4.76
C LEU A 160 23.83 10.80 -5.93
N ALA A 161 25.13 11.14 -5.85
CA ALA A 161 26.12 10.78 -6.86
C ALA A 161 26.24 9.25 -7.05
N TYR A 162 26.14 8.49 -5.96
CA TYR A 162 26.22 7.02 -6.00
C TYR A 162 24.96 6.37 -6.61
N TYR A 163 23.77 6.71 -6.12
CA TYR A 163 22.51 6.08 -6.55
C TYR A 163 21.96 6.65 -7.86
N LEU A 164 22.19 7.94 -8.11
CA LEU A 164 21.55 8.72 -9.17
C LEU A 164 22.58 9.55 -9.96
N PRO A 165 23.60 8.92 -10.59
CA PRO A 165 24.74 9.64 -11.19
C PRO A 165 24.38 10.57 -12.37
N ASN A 166 23.16 10.49 -12.90
CA ASN A 166 22.68 11.33 -14.01
C ASN A 166 21.67 12.40 -13.58
N THR A 167 21.40 12.53 -12.28
CA THR A 167 20.41 13.45 -11.73
C THR A 167 21.05 14.79 -11.38
N GLN A 168 20.41 15.89 -11.76
CA GLN A 168 20.78 17.25 -11.36
C GLN A 168 20.10 17.64 -10.04
N VAL A 169 20.64 18.63 -9.33
CA VAL A 169 20.03 19.17 -8.11
C VAL A 169 19.68 20.65 -8.22
N VAL A 170 18.73 21.11 -7.41
CA VAL A 170 18.53 22.53 -7.11
C VAL A 170 18.54 22.71 -5.59
N PRO A 171 19.66 23.14 -5.00
CA PRO A 171 19.80 23.23 -3.55
C PRO A 171 19.26 24.56 -3.01
N PHE A 172 18.44 24.51 -1.97
CA PHE A 172 17.98 25.68 -1.23
C PHE A 172 18.30 25.53 0.25
N ALA A 173 18.92 26.55 0.85
CA ALA A 173 19.09 26.64 2.29
C ALA A 173 18.18 27.74 2.86
N LEU A 174 17.32 27.38 3.80
CA LEU A 174 16.27 28.23 4.36
C LEU A 174 16.67 28.70 5.76
N LYS A 175 16.67 30.02 6.00
CA LYS A 175 16.94 30.62 7.32
C LYS A 175 15.93 30.18 8.37
N LYS A 176 16.36 30.23 9.63
CA LYS A 176 15.51 29.83 10.78
C LYS A 176 14.30 30.73 10.95
N ASN A 177 14.50 32.05 10.82
CA ASN A 177 13.46 33.07 10.98
C ASN A 177 13.06 33.64 9.62
N LEU A 178 12.54 32.79 8.75
CA LEU A 178 12.13 33.15 7.40
C LEU A 178 10.75 33.83 7.39
N ASP A 179 10.59 34.88 6.59
CA ASP A 179 9.30 35.58 6.45
C ASP A 179 8.18 34.64 5.97
N PRO A 180 7.08 34.44 6.73
CA PRO A 180 6.00 33.53 6.36
C PRO A 180 5.36 33.85 4.99
N ALA A 181 5.30 35.13 4.59
CA ALA A 181 4.77 35.52 3.28
C ALA A 181 5.72 35.09 2.15
N LEU A 182 7.03 35.19 2.39
CA LEU A 182 8.06 34.70 1.47
C LEU A 182 8.01 33.17 1.37
N LEU A 183 7.85 32.45 2.50
CA LEU A 183 7.72 30.99 2.53
C LEU A 183 6.55 30.53 1.67
N ASP A 184 5.39 31.16 1.85
CA ASP A 184 4.19 30.81 1.14
C ASP A 184 4.31 31.06 -0.37
N SER A 185 4.93 32.18 -0.77
CA SER A 185 5.26 32.46 -2.19
C SER A 185 6.20 31.40 -2.77
N PHE A 186 7.23 31.01 -2.03
CA PHE A 186 8.19 29.98 -2.44
C PHE A 186 7.53 28.60 -2.57
N ILE A 187 6.68 28.21 -1.62
CA ILE A 187 5.94 26.93 -1.67
C ILE A 187 4.99 26.89 -2.87
N ARG A 188 4.30 27.99 -3.19
CA ARG A 188 3.46 28.07 -4.39
C ARG A 188 4.27 27.79 -5.66
N GLN A 189 5.51 28.28 -5.74
CA GLN A 189 6.40 27.96 -6.87
C GLN A 189 6.81 26.50 -6.87
N LEU A 190 7.19 25.93 -5.72
CA LEU A 190 7.52 24.50 -5.60
C LEU A 190 6.36 23.60 -6.07
N ILE A 191 5.12 23.95 -5.74
CA ILE A 191 3.91 23.21 -6.16
C ILE A 191 3.73 23.22 -7.68
N THR A 192 4.17 24.26 -8.38
CA THR A 192 4.06 24.35 -9.85
C THR A 192 5.12 23.53 -10.60
N VAL A 193 6.14 23.02 -9.91
CA VAL A 193 7.18 22.20 -10.52
C VAL A 193 6.59 20.84 -10.91
N SER A 194 7.02 20.31 -12.05
CA SER A 194 6.60 19.00 -12.58
C SER A 194 6.67 17.91 -11.50
N PRO A 195 5.65 17.04 -11.38
CA PRO A 195 5.70 15.87 -10.50
C PRO A 195 6.87 14.90 -10.79
N ALA A 196 7.46 14.96 -11.98
CA ALA A 196 8.66 14.19 -12.34
C ALA A 196 9.95 14.73 -11.68
N THR A 197 9.91 15.93 -11.10
CA THR A 197 10.97 16.46 -10.24
C THR A 197 10.68 16.03 -8.80
N ALA A 198 11.60 15.25 -8.23
CA ALA A 198 11.52 14.85 -6.84
C ALA A 198 11.97 15.99 -5.93
N ILE A 199 11.41 16.03 -4.72
CA ILE A 199 11.73 17.03 -3.70
C ILE A 199 12.18 16.32 -2.44
N ILE A 200 13.34 16.70 -1.91
CA ILE A 200 13.88 16.19 -0.65
C ILE A 200 13.95 17.35 0.33
N ALA A 201 13.23 17.26 1.44
CA ALA A 201 13.48 18.09 2.60
C ALA A 201 14.51 17.40 3.50
N SER A 202 15.68 18.01 3.60
CA SER A 202 16.81 17.53 4.40
C SER A 202 16.65 18.04 5.84
N ILE A 203 16.17 17.19 6.75
CA ILE A 203 15.74 17.61 8.10
C ILE A 203 16.13 16.57 9.13
N ASP A 204 16.84 17.01 10.17
CA ASP A 204 16.94 16.29 11.43
C ASP A 204 15.93 16.85 12.43
N PHE A 205 15.42 15.97 13.30
CA PHE A 205 14.37 16.28 14.26
C PHE A 205 14.98 16.58 15.64
N SER A 206 14.27 16.26 16.72
CA SER A 206 14.65 16.59 18.09
C SER A 206 16.13 16.35 18.34
N HIS A 207 16.88 17.36 18.79
CA HIS A 207 18.31 17.23 19.09
C HIS A 207 18.69 17.89 20.41
N GLY A 208 19.69 17.31 21.09
CA GLY A 208 20.17 17.83 22.38
C GLY A 208 19.27 17.50 23.58
N LEU A 209 18.33 16.57 23.40
CA LEU A 209 17.40 16.08 24.42
C LEU A 209 17.77 14.65 24.85
N THR A 210 17.34 14.22 26.04
CA THR A 210 17.44 12.79 26.39
C THR A 210 16.54 11.95 25.49
N HIS A 211 16.82 10.66 25.36
CA HIS A 211 16.00 9.73 24.55
C HIS A 211 14.50 9.82 24.85
N ASP A 212 14.10 9.87 26.12
CA ASP A 212 12.69 9.96 26.51
C ASP A 212 12.06 11.32 26.18
N GLN A 213 12.83 12.41 26.31
CA GLN A 213 12.37 13.76 25.96
C GLN A 213 12.22 13.90 24.45
N ALA A 214 13.19 13.43 23.67
CA ALA A 214 13.13 13.42 22.21
C ALA A 214 11.90 12.64 21.72
N LYS A 215 11.62 11.46 22.30
CA LYS A 215 10.42 10.68 21.97
C LYS A 215 9.11 11.45 22.21
N GLN A 216 9.02 12.23 23.28
CA GLN A 216 7.85 13.06 23.57
C GLN A 216 7.70 14.19 22.53
N SER A 217 8.79 14.92 22.25
CA SER A 217 8.83 15.98 21.24
C SER A 217 8.49 15.45 19.85
N ASP A 218 9.03 14.29 19.47
CA ASP A 218 8.79 13.63 18.21
C ASP A 218 7.33 13.19 18.05
N THR A 219 6.74 12.59 19.10
CA THR A 219 5.32 12.22 19.11
C THR A 219 4.43 13.46 18.88
N GLN A 220 4.80 14.60 19.46
CA GLN A 220 4.09 15.85 19.24
C GLN A 220 4.24 16.35 17.80
N THR A 221 5.44 16.32 17.25
CA THR A 221 5.72 16.71 15.86
C THR A 221 4.98 15.82 14.85
N GLU A 222 5.00 14.51 15.06
CA GLU A 222 4.29 13.52 14.25
C GLU A 222 2.77 13.77 14.25
N ASN A 223 2.19 14.06 15.42
CA ASN A 223 0.80 14.47 15.52
C ASN A 223 0.51 15.74 14.70
N TYR A 224 1.41 16.73 14.68
CA TYR A 224 1.22 17.92 13.84
C TYR A 224 1.36 17.62 12.35
N ILE A 225 2.23 16.70 11.96
CA ILE A 225 2.37 16.22 10.58
C ILE A 225 1.06 15.60 10.10
N TYR A 226 0.53 14.60 10.81
CA TYR A 226 -0.69 13.89 10.40
C TYR A 226 -1.94 14.78 10.41
N ASN A 227 -2.03 15.72 11.34
CA ASN A 227 -3.15 16.67 11.42
C ASN A 227 -2.98 17.90 10.52
N HIS A 228 -1.91 17.96 9.70
CA HIS A 228 -1.60 19.10 8.83
C HIS A 228 -1.60 20.45 9.58
N ASN A 229 -1.11 20.46 10.83
CA ASN A 229 -1.14 21.63 11.71
C ASN A 229 0.06 22.55 11.45
N TYR A 230 0.08 23.18 10.26
CA TYR A 230 1.17 24.06 9.84
C TYR A 230 1.48 25.19 10.84
N PRO A 231 0.48 25.88 11.45
CA PRO A 231 0.76 26.95 12.41
C PRO A 231 1.44 26.46 13.70
N ALA A 232 1.26 25.19 14.08
CA ALA A 232 1.98 24.60 15.19
C ALA A 232 3.41 24.23 14.80
N ILE A 233 3.60 23.62 13.62
CA ILE A 233 4.93 23.27 13.08
C ILE A 233 5.81 24.52 12.96
N GLU A 234 5.26 25.61 12.44
CA GLU A 234 5.97 26.89 12.23
C GLU A 234 6.58 27.46 13.53
N LYS A 235 5.99 27.14 14.68
CA LYS A 235 6.43 27.62 16.01
C LYS A 235 7.40 26.68 16.71
N LEU A 236 7.69 25.52 16.13
CA LEU A 236 8.61 24.56 16.72
C LEU A 236 10.02 25.12 16.74
N SER A 237 10.68 24.99 17.90
CA SER A 237 12.09 25.33 18.07
C SER A 237 12.99 24.22 17.54
N SER A 238 14.29 24.46 17.57
CA SER A 238 15.31 23.44 17.25
C SER A 238 15.24 22.21 18.16
N GLU A 239 14.64 22.31 19.36
CA GLU A 239 14.40 21.14 20.23
C GLU A 239 13.48 20.09 19.60
N TYR A 240 12.74 20.43 18.54
CA TYR A 240 11.82 19.54 17.84
C TYR A 240 12.31 19.19 16.42
N LEU A 241 12.86 20.16 15.68
CA LEU A 241 13.44 19.96 14.34
C LEU A 241 14.24 21.17 13.86
N ASP A 242 15.19 20.94 12.96
CA ASP A 242 16.10 21.99 12.46
C ASP A 242 15.47 22.95 11.45
N SER A 243 14.44 22.53 10.71
CA SER A 243 13.79 23.36 9.69
C SER A 243 12.27 23.14 9.61
N PRO A 244 11.49 23.87 10.43
CA PRO A 244 10.03 23.97 10.25
C PRO A 244 9.63 24.37 8.84
N ALA A 245 10.36 25.31 8.22
CA ALA A 245 10.07 25.82 6.88
C ALA A 245 10.22 24.73 5.80
N SER A 246 11.26 23.90 5.87
CA SER A 246 11.44 22.77 4.95
C SER A 246 10.35 21.70 5.16
N LEU A 247 9.97 21.41 6.41
CA LEU A 247 8.91 20.43 6.71
C LEU A 247 7.55 20.90 6.18
N ILE A 248 7.17 22.15 6.47
CA ILE A 248 5.92 22.74 5.96
C ILE A 248 5.90 22.72 4.43
N SER A 249 7.04 23.03 3.79
CA SER A 249 7.16 22.97 2.33
C SER A 249 6.88 21.56 1.80
N ALA A 250 7.54 20.54 2.35
CA ALA A 250 7.32 19.15 1.95
C ALA A 250 5.86 18.71 2.13
N LEU A 251 5.27 18.97 3.30
CA LEU A 251 3.89 18.57 3.60
C LEU A 251 2.87 19.27 2.70
N LYS A 252 3.02 20.58 2.46
CA LYS A 252 2.11 21.31 1.55
C LYS A 252 2.21 20.79 0.12
N ILE A 253 3.40 20.36 -0.34
CA ILE A 253 3.55 19.78 -1.68
C ILE A 253 2.95 18.37 -1.74
N ILE A 254 3.13 17.56 -0.69
CA ILE A 254 2.45 16.26 -0.54
C ILE A 254 0.93 16.45 -0.69
N SER A 255 0.33 17.37 0.08
CA SER A 255 -1.11 17.67 -0.01
C SER A 255 -1.50 18.21 -1.40
N ALA A 256 -0.71 19.10 -2.00
CA ALA A 256 -1.00 19.66 -3.32
C ALA A 256 -0.95 18.60 -4.44
N ARG A 257 -0.17 17.53 -4.24
CA ARG A 257 -0.13 16.35 -5.13
C ARG A 257 -1.21 15.31 -4.80
N SER A 258 -2.18 15.64 -3.94
CA SER A 258 -3.24 14.73 -3.47
C SER A 258 -2.71 13.49 -2.75
N LEU A 259 -1.56 13.63 -2.10
CA LEU A 259 -0.92 12.59 -1.30
C LEU A 259 -1.15 12.89 0.19
N SER A 260 -0.98 11.87 1.03
CA SER A 260 -0.91 11.99 2.48
C SER A 260 0.52 11.71 2.96
N PRO A 261 1.00 12.39 4.01
CA PRO A 261 2.29 12.08 4.58
C PRO A 261 2.26 10.72 5.28
N GLU A 262 3.28 9.90 5.05
CA GLU A 262 3.52 8.63 5.74
C GLU A 262 4.93 8.62 6.31
N VAL A 263 5.05 8.32 7.60
CA VAL A 263 6.33 8.08 8.27
C VAL A 263 6.73 6.62 8.01
N LEU A 264 7.73 6.42 7.15
CA LEU A 264 8.26 5.09 6.83
C LEU A 264 9.17 4.56 7.94
N VAL A 265 9.95 5.46 8.55
CA VAL A 265 10.90 5.15 9.62
C VAL A 265 10.94 6.32 10.59
N HIS A 266 10.90 6.01 11.89
CA HIS A 266 11.22 6.94 12.99
C HIS A 266 12.19 6.25 13.94
N THR A 267 13.33 6.89 14.19
CA THR A 267 14.39 6.41 15.10
C THR A 267 15.17 7.61 15.63
N ASP A 268 16.15 7.36 16.49
CA ASP A 268 17.09 8.38 16.95
C ASP A 268 18.52 7.86 17.01
N SER A 269 19.45 8.72 17.40
CA SER A 269 20.87 8.36 17.53
C SER A 269 21.14 7.32 18.62
N PHE A 270 20.28 7.18 19.62
CA PHE A 270 20.44 6.18 20.69
C PHE A 270 20.36 4.76 20.11
N ALA A 271 19.52 4.52 19.09
CA ALA A 271 19.47 3.26 18.38
C ALA A 271 20.81 2.84 17.74
N PHE A 272 21.72 3.80 17.47
CA PHE A 272 23.00 3.55 16.80
C PHE A 272 24.19 3.58 17.75
N ASN A 273 24.22 4.49 18.74
CA ASN A 273 25.37 4.71 19.62
C ASN A 273 25.11 4.41 21.10
N GLN A 274 23.86 4.14 21.50
CA GLN A 274 23.44 3.83 22.87
C GLN A 274 23.81 4.91 23.91
N ILE A 275 23.89 6.18 23.52
CA ILE A 275 24.12 7.32 24.42
C ILE A 275 22.78 8.03 24.69
N PRO A 276 22.14 7.81 25.86
CA PRO A 276 20.76 8.26 26.09
C PRO A 276 20.65 9.74 26.49
N ASP A 277 21.75 10.37 26.92
CA ASP A 277 21.74 11.69 27.56
C ASP A 277 21.56 12.86 26.58
N SER A 278 21.82 12.62 25.29
CA SER A 278 21.62 13.61 24.23
C SER A 278 21.52 12.87 22.89
N VAL A 279 20.30 12.82 22.34
CA VAL A 279 20.03 12.17 21.06
C VAL A 279 19.70 13.18 19.97
N THR A 280 19.79 12.74 18.72
CA THR A 280 19.16 13.39 17.56
C THR A 280 18.16 12.41 16.95
N SER A 281 16.94 12.86 16.72
CA SER A 281 15.87 12.08 16.09
C SER A 281 15.88 12.21 14.57
N TYR A 282 15.44 11.13 13.90
CA TYR A 282 15.43 11.00 12.47
C TYR A 282 14.12 10.42 11.97
N PHE A 283 13.56 11.05 10.94
CA PHE A 283 12.38 10.57 10.24
C PHE A 283 12.69 10.35 8.77
N LEU A 284 12.15 9.27 8.21
CA LEU A 284 11.98 9.10 6.77
C LEU A 284 10.49 9.24 6.47
N ILE A 285 10.10 10.32 5.80
CA ILE A 285 8.69 10.62 5.49
C ILE A 285 8.54 10.70 3.97
N THR A 286 7.43 10.19 3.43
CA THR A 286 7.08 10.35 2.01
C THR A 286 5.62 10.75 1.84
N GLY A 287 5.27 11.28 0.68
CA GLY A 287 3.89 11.34 0.23
C GLY A 287 3.47 10.03 -0.39
N VAL A 288 2.43 9.39 0.14
CA VAL A 288 1.75 8.25 -0.50
C VAL A 288 0.39 8.66 -0.99
N SER A 289 -0.09 8.02 -2.06
CA SER A 289 -1.45 8.26 -2.55
C SER A 289 -2.39 8.11 -1.38
N SER A 290 -3.03 9.23 -1.03
CA SER A 290 -4.05 9.24 -0.01
C SER A 290 -5.17 8.34 -0.51
N VAL A 291 -5.22 7.12 0.00
CA VAL A 291 -6.52 6.46 0.09
C VAL A 291 -7.23 7.32 1.13
N SER A 292 -7.97 8.34 0.68
CA SER A 292 -8.99 8.98 1.51
C SER A 292 -9.63 7.85 2.30
N PRO A 293 -9.77 7.90 3.65
CA PRO A 293 -10.47 6.85 4.35
C PRO A 293 -11.80 6.70 3.62
N SER A 294 -11.93 5.63 2.85
CA SER A 294 -13.19 5.31 2.23
C SER A 294 -14.09 5.12 3.43
N ASP A 295 -15.26 5.74 3.44
CA ASP A 295 -16.28 5.43 4.44
C ASP A 295 -16.23 3.92 4.69
N PRO A 296 -15.87 3.47 5.91
CA PRO A 296 -15.48 2.09 6.12
C PRO A 296 -16.59 1.17 5.62
N ILE A 297 -16.22 0.16 4.86
CA ILE A 297 -17.16 -0.78 4.26
C ILE A 297 -17.25 -2.00 5.16
N THR A 298 -18.47 -2.36 5.51
CA THR A 298 -18.76 -3.53 6.33
C THR A 298 -19.30 -4.65 5.45
N ILE A 299 -18.71 -5.84 5.57
CA ILE A 299 -19.17 -7.04 4.89
C ILE A 299 -19.43 -8.10 5.95
N LEU A 300 -20.64 -8.64 5.99
CA LEU A 300 -21.04 -9.68 6.92
C LEU A 300 -21.14 -11.03 6.22
N PHE A 301 -20.60 -12.05 6.88
CA PHE A 301 -20.58 -13.43 6.41
C PHE A 301 -21.34 -14.31 7.39
N GLY A 302 -22.28 -15.09 6.86
CA GLY A 302 -22.97 -16.15 7.58
C GLY A 302 -22.65 -17.52 7.01
N GLY A 303 -22.87 -18.55 7.83
CA GLY A 303 -22.63 -19.95 7.48
C GLY A 303 -23.67 -20.56 6.54
N ASP A 304 -23.84 -21.88 6.65
CA ASP A 304 -24.71 -22.67 5.78
C ASP A 304 -26.20 -22.40 6.02
N VAL A 305 -26.94 -22.22 4.93
CA VAL A 305 -28.39 -21.96 4.89
C VAL A 305 -29.05 -23.04 4.05
N MET A 306 -29.86 -23.90 4.68
CA MET A 306 -30.68 -24.93 4.05
C MET A 306 -32.15 -24.65 4.39
N LEU A 307 -32.94 -24.25 3.38
CA LEU A 307 -34.33 -23.81 3.54
C LEU A 307 -35.36 -24.90 3.20
N GLY A 308 -34.91 -26.13 3.05
CA GLY A 308 -35.76 -27.30 2.86
C GLY A 308 -36.00 -28.06 4.15
N ARG A 309 -36.44 -29.32 3.99
CA ARG A 309 -36.64 -30.28 5.10
C ARG A 309 -37.41 -29.68 6.29
N SER A 310 -36.88 -29.86 7.51
CA SER A 310 -37.52 -29.38 8.73
C SER A 310 -37.65 -27.87 8.75
N VAL A 311 -36.73 -27.12 8.12
CA VAL A 311 -36.83 -25.67 8.05
C VAL A 311 -38.10 -25.27 7.28
N ASP A 312 -38.36 -25.92 6.15
CA ASP A 312 -39.60 -25.72 5.36
C ASP A 312 -40.85 -26.12 6.15
N THR A 313 -40.83 -27.23 6.90
CA THR A 313 -41.99 -27.60 7.74
C THR A 313 -42.26 -26.58 8.85
N ARG A 314 -41.23 -25.95 9.42
CA ARG A 314 -41.40 -24.88 10.43
C ARG A 314 -41.86 -23.58 9.79
N ILE A 315 -41.38 -23.22 8.60
CA ILE A 315 -41.92 -22.12 7.80
C ILE A 315 -43.42 -22.30 7.56
N ALA A 316 -43.82 -23.48 7.08
CA ALA A 316 -45.22 -23.80 6.79
C ALA A 316 -46.09 -23.75 8.05
N LYS A 317 -45.61 -24.34 9.15
CA LYS A 317 -46.29 -24.34 10.45
C LYS A 317 -46.50 -22.92 11.01
N ASN A 318 -45.51 -22.04 10.85
CA ASN A 318 -45.59 -20.66 11.34
C ASN A 318 -46.30 -19.72 10.35
N HIS A 319 -46.66 -20.21 9.15
CA HIS A 319 -47.24 -19.41 8.06
C HIS A 319 -46.39 -18.18 7.71
N ASP A 320 -45.07 -18.32 7.78
CA ASP A 320 -44.14 -17.21 7.63
C ASP A 320 -42.86 -17.64 6.92
N PRO A 321 -42.71 -17.32 5.62
CA PRO A 321 -41.50 -17.64 4.85
C PRO A 321 -40.21 -17.01 5.38
N ALA A 322 -40.29 -15.95 6.19
CA ALA A 322 -39.13 -15.30 6.80
C ALA A 322 -38.81 -15.82 8.21
N TRP A 323 -39.59 -16.76 8.74
CA TRP A 323 -39.45 -17.29 10.09
C TRP A 323 -38.02 -17.70 10.49
N PRO A 324 -37.21 -18.35 9.63
CA PRO A 324 -35.85 -18.76 10.01
C PRO A 324 -34.97 -17.57 10.42
N PHE A 325 -35.13 -16.43 9.76
CA PHE A 325 -34.22 -15.29 9.91
C PHE A 325 -34.68 -14.26 10.94
N LYS A 326 -35.91 -14.37 11.47
CA LYS A 326 -36.52 -13.34 12.32
C LYS A 326 -35.63 -12.83 13.44
N ASN A 327 -34.98 -13.74 14.17
CA ASN A 327 -34.19 -13.40 15.35
C ASN A 327 -32.79 -12.84 15.02
N ILE A 328 -32.34 -12.93 13.77
CA ILE A 328 -31.03 -12.46 13.32
C ILE A 328 -31.11 -11.42 12.20
N SER A 329 -32.31 -11.09 11.72
CA SER A 329 -32.53 -10.12 10.63
C SER A 329 -31.81 -8.80 10.88
N GLY A 330 -31.92 -8.25 12.09
CA GLY A 330 -31.22 -7.01 12.47
C GLY A 330 -29.70 -7.11 12.46
N ILE A 331 -29.14 -8.30 12.71
CA ILE A 331 -27.69 -8.54 12.62
C ILE A 331 -27.28 -8.63 11.15
N LEU A 332 -28.02 -9.40 10.35
CA LEU A 332 -27.71 -9.60 8.93
C LEU A 332 -27.88 -8.31 8.11
N SER A 333 -28.76 -7.39 8.52
CA SER A 333 -28.93 -6.09 7.85
C SER A 333 -28.00 -4.98 8.36
N ASP A 334 -27.12 -5.26 9.33
CA ASP A 334 -26.23 -4.25 9.97
C ASP A 334 -24.96 -3.93 9.15
N ALA A 335 -24.77 -4.59 8.01
CA ALA A 335 -23.61 -4.40 7.14
C ALA A 335 -23.99 -3.81 5.79
N ASP A 336 -23.01 -3.23 5.09
CA ASP A 336 -23.20 -2.71 3.73
C ASP A 336 -23.45 -3.84 2.71
N LEU A 337 -22.90 -5.04 2.97
CA LEU A 337 -23.18 -6.26 2.22
C LEU A 337 -23.25 -7.47 3.15
N THR A 338 -24.20 -8.36 2.90
CA THR A 338 -24.28 -9.67 3.57
C THR A 338 -24.20 -10.84 2.59
N PHE A 339 -23.32 -11.78 2.91
CA PHE A 339 -23.09 -13.03 2.16
C PHE A 339 -23.37 -14.25 3.03
N VAL A 340 -24.08 -15.24 2.49
CA VAL A 340 -24.28 -16.56 3.12
C VAL A 340 -24.07 -17.70 2.11
N ASN A 341 -23.81 -18.93 2.57
CA ASN A 341 -23.82 -20.10 1.66
C ASN A 341 -25.24 -20.68 1.59
N LEU A 342 -25.88 -20.63 0.42
CA LEU A 342 -27.20 -21.23 0.22
C LEU A 342 -27.03 -22.67 -0.25
N GLU A 343 -27.12 -23.59 0.70
CA GLU A 343 -26.92 -25.03 0.52
C GLU A 343 -28.25 -25.77 0.25
N SER A 344 -29.17 -25.10 -0.44
CA SER A 344 -30.40 -25.73 -0.92
C SER A 344 -30.92 -25.02 -2.16
N PRO A 345 -31.14 -25.72 -3.28
CA PRO A 345 -31.80 -25.13 -4.44
C PRO A 345 -33.29 -24.94 -4.18
N PHE A 346 -33.87 -23.92 -4.81
CA PHE A 346 -35.32 -23.77 -4.93
C PHE A 346 -35.88 -24.75 -5.95
N GLY A 347 -37.04 -25.34 -5.66
CA GLY A 347 -37.73 -26.27 -6.55
C GLY A 347 -39.15 -25.81 -6.88
N SER A 348 -39.68 -26.25 -8.03
CA SER A 348 -41.07 -25.94 -8.43
C SER A 348 -42.11 -26.72 -7.62
N GLU A 349 -41.76 -27.94 -7.19
CA GLU A 349 -42.61 -28.85 -6.41
C GLU A 349 -41.79 -29.48 -5.29
N CYS A 350 -41.72 -28.82 -4.15
CA CYS A 350 -41.04 -29.36 -2.97
C CYS A 350 -42.03 -30.10 -2.09
N ASN A 351 -41.93 -31.44 -2.05
CA ASN A 351 -42.68 -32.23 -1.07
C ASN A 351 -42.12 -31.98 0.32
N SER A 352 -43.03 -31.73 1.28
CA SER A 352 -42.65 -31.55 2.66
C SER A 352 -42.03 -32.84 3.23
N THR A 353 -40.86 -32.73 3.83
CA THR A 353 -40.10 -33.82 4.44
C THR A 353 -39.29 -33.26 5.61
N ASP A 354 -38.91 -34.09 6.57
CA ASP A 354 -37.95 -33.70 7.63
C ASP A 354 -36.61 -34.46 7.49
N THR A 355 -36.45 -35.24 6.40
CA THR A 355 -35.31 -36.16 6.21
C THR A 355 -34.80 -36.15 4.76
N GLY A 356 -33.68 -36.83 4.52
CA GLY A 356 -33.06 -36.99 3.20
C GLY A 356 -31.91 -36.02 2.94
N MET A 357 -31.18 -36.27 1.85
CA MET A 357 -30.02 -35.47 1.40
C MET A 357 -30.25 -34.84 0.01
N VAL A 358 -31.47 -34.92 -0.51
CA VAL A 358 -31.88 -34.23 -1.74
C VAL A 358 -32.73 -33.05 -1.31
N PHE A 359 -32.11 -31.87 -1.26
CA PHE A 359 -32.75 -30.67 -0.74
C PHE A 359 -33.61 -29.98 -1.79
N CYS A 360 -34.73 -29.42 -1.33
CA CYS A 360 -35.68 -28.66 -2.13
C CYS A 360 -36.27 -27.57 -1.23
N ALA A 361 -35.97 -26.31 -1.52
CA ALA A 361 -36.54 -25.16 -0.81
C ALA A 361 -37.77 -24.63 -1.56
N ASN A 362 -38.83 -24.31 -0.82
CA ASN A 362 -39.99 -23.64 -1.40
C ASN A 362 -39.60 -22.23 -1.88
N PRO A 363 -39.88 -21.82 -3.14
CA PRO A 363 -39.56 -20.49 -3.66
C PRO A 363 -40.00 -19.32 -2.77
N ALA A 364 -41.08 -19.47 -1.99
CA ALA A 364 -41.53 -18.44 -1.08
C ALA A 364 -40.52 -18.09 0.02
N SER A 365 -39.64 -19.01 0.41
CA SER A 365 -38.64 -18.80 1.48
C SER A 365 -37.50 -17.86 1.08
N VAL A 366 -37.37 -17.49 -0.20
CA VAL A 366 -36.48 -16.40 -0.64
C VAL A 366 -36.78 -15.10 0.11
N LYS A 367 -38.04 -14.92 0.54
CA LYS A 367 -38.46 -13.78 1.36
C LYS A 367 -37.61 -13.65 2.64
N GLY A 368 -37.23 -14.75 3.27
CA GLY A 368 -36.39 -14.72 4.46
C GLY A 368 -35.01 -14.12 4.19
N LEU A 369 -34.38 -14.49 3.07
CA LEU A 369 -33.10 -13.92 2.64
C LEU A 369 -33.24 -12.41 2.39
N VAL A 370 -34.24 -12.01 1.61
CA VAL A 370 -34.49 -10.59 1.28
C VAL A 370 -34.77 -9.74 2.52
N ASP A 371 -35.71 -10.17 3.37
CA ASP A 371 -36.12 -9.41 4.55
C ASP A 371 -35.00 -9.29 5.59
N SER A 372 -34.04 -10.23 5.59
CA SER A 372 -32.88 -10.22 6.47
C SER A 372 -31.69 -9.40 5.94
N GLY A 373 -31.78 -8.86 4.73
CA GLY A 373 -30.70 -8.07 4.12
C GLY A 373 -29.58 -8.90 3.51
N VAL A 374 -29.82 -10.15 3.10
CA VAL A 374 -28.83 -10.94 2.33
C VAL A 374 -28.71 -10.37 0.92
N ASP A 375 -27.49 -9.98 0.54
CA ASP A 375 -27.19 -9.39 -0.78
C ASP A 375 -26.60 -10.40 -1.77
N LEU A 376 -25.86 -11.38 -1.26
CA LEU A 376 -25.15 -12.38 -2.05
C LEU A 376 -25.31 -13.76 -1.43
N VAL A 377 -25.33 -14.78 -2.28
CA VAL A 377 -25.30 -16.18 -1.82
C VAL A 377 -24.27 -17.00 -2.58
N GLY A 378 -23.48 -17.79 -1.85
CA GLY A 378 -22.66 -18.85 -2.44
C GLY A 378 -23.56 -20.00 -2.93
N LEU A 379 -23.43 -20.38 -4.20
CA LEU A 379 -24.11 -21.55 -4.79
C LEU A 379 -23.15 -22.67 -5.20
N ALA A 380 -21.84 -22.43 -5.12
CA ALA A 380 -20.84 -23.47 -5.38
C ALA A 380 -20.72 -24.40 -4.18
N ASN A 381 -21.69 -25.31 -4.04
CA ASN A 381 -21.74 -26.36 -3.03
C ASN A 381 -22.30 -27.67 -3.63
N ASN A 382 -22.20 -28.77 -2.90
CA ASN A 382 -22.59 -30.12 -3.34
C ASN A 382 -24.12 -30.33 -3.44
N HIS A 383 -24.92 -29.42 -2.91
CA HIS A 383 -26.38 -29.56 -2.89
C HIS A 383 -27.10 -28.77 -3.99
N ILE A 384 -26.40 -27.87 -4.69
CA ILE A 384 -27.00 -26.99 -5.70
C ILE A 384 -27.68 -27.73 -6.87
N ASP A 385 -27.23 -28.96 -7.18
CA ASP A 385 -27.74 -29.77 -8.28
C ASP A 385 -28.88 -30.73 -7.87
N ASN A 386 -29.32 -30.70 -6.60
CA ASN A 386 -30.28 -31.66 -6.05
C ASN A 386 -31.65 -31.66 -6.76
N GLN A 387 -32.01 -30.53 -7.39
CA GLN A 387 -33.23 -30.39 -8.21
C GLN A 387 -32.92 -30.38 -9.72
N GLY A 388 -31.74 -30.87 -10.10
CA GLY A 388 -31.22 -30.89 -11.46
C GLY A 388 -31.05 -29.49 -12.06
N LYS A 389 -30.80 -29.46 -13.37
CA LYS A 389 -30.57 -28.20 -14.11
C LYS A 389 -31.77 -27.24 -14.03
N ASN A 390 -32.99 -27.76 -14.02
CA ASN A 390 -34.20 -26.94 -13.93
C ASN A 390 -34.31 -26.24 -12.56
N GLY A 391 -34.01 -26.94 -11.47
CA GLY A 391 -34.00 -26.34 -10.14
C GLY A 391 -32.85 -25.36 -9.94
N PHE A 392 -31.68 -25.64 -10.51
CA PHE A 392 -30.58 -24.66 -10.57
C PHE A 392 -31.01 -23.37 -11.29
N ASP A 393 -31.57 -23.49 -12.50
CA ASP A 393 -32.00 -22.33 -13.30
C ASP A 393 -33.11 -21.54 -12.59
N LEU A 394 -34.04 -22.24 -11.94
CA LEU A 394 -35.07 -21.62 -11.11
C LEU A 394 -34.46 -20.88 -9.92
N THR A 395 -33.48 -21.48 -9.25
CA THR A 395 -32.78 -20.89 -8.10
C THR A 395 -32.09 -19.59 -8.49
N VAL A 396 -31.29 -19.61 -9.55
CA VAL A 396 -30.61 -18.43 -10.09
C VAL A 396 -31.61 -17.36 -10.51
N SER A 397 -32.71 -17.75 -11.15
CA SER A 397 -33.77 -16.83 -11.56
C SER A 397 -34.44 -16.14 -10.38
N ILE A 398 -34.82 -16.90 -9.34
CA ILE A 398 -35.45 -16.37 -8.11
C ILE A 398 -34.52 -15.39 -7.41
N LEU A 399 -33.24 -15.75 -7.23
CA LEU A 399 -32.26 -14.89 -6.56
C LEU A 399 -32.09 -13.55 -7.29
N ASN A 400 -31.87 -13.61 -8.61
CA ASN A 400 -31.70 -12.41 -9.43
C ASN A 400 -32.95 -11.51 -9.44
N GLN A 401 -34.16 -12.10 -9.52
CA GLN A 401 -35.42 -11.34 -9.48
C GLN A 401 -35.63 -10.61 -8.14
N ASN A 402 -35.01 -11.11 -7.07
CA ASN A 402 -35.09 -10.54 -5.73
C ASN A 402 -33.84 -9.71 -5.36
N GLY A 403 -32.95 -9.42 -6.31
CA GLY A 403 -31.77 -8.59 -6.09
C GLY A 403 -30.62 -9.26 -5.34
N ILE A 404 -30.69 -10.58 -5.14
CA ILE A 404 -29.66 -11.38 -4.48
C ILE A 404 -28.71 -11.93 -5.54
N ALA A 405 -27.42 -11.65 -5.41
CA ALA A 405 -26.42 -12.06 -6.40
C ALA A 405 -25.92 -13.49 -6.13
N PRO A 406 -26.11 -14.45 -7.06
CA PRO A 406 -25.55 -15.79 -6.93
C PRO A 406 -24.06 -15.79 -7.27
N VAL A 407 -23.25 -16.34 -6.37
CA VAL A 407 -21.78 -16.40 -6.48
C VAL A 407 -21.33 -17.84 -6.71
N GLY A 408 -20.28 -18.00 -7.53
CA GLY A 408 -19.66 -19.30 -7.82
C GLY A 408 -20.06 -19.90 -9.17
N LEU A 409 -20.76 -19.17 -10.03
CA LEU A 409 -21.25 -19.63 -11.33
C LEU A 409 -20.22 -19.51 -12.48
N GLY A 410 -18.93 -19.65 -12.16
CA GLY A 410 -17.83 -19.67 -13.13
C GLY A 410 -17.15 -18.33 -13.41
N GLN A 411 -17.69 -17.21 -12.91
CA GLN A 411 -17.07 -15.88 -13.00
C GLN A 411 -17.18 -15.13 -11.66
N PRO A 412 -16.24 -14.21 -11.35
CA PRO A 412 -16.33 -13.37 -10.17
C PRO A 412 -17.56 -12.45 -10.23
N VAL A 413 -18.24 -12.29 -9.10
CA VAL A 413 -19.33 -11.32 -8.94
C VAL A 413 -18.77 -10.04 -8.33
N PHE A 414 -19.00 -8.90 -8.98
CA PHE A 414 -18.53 -7.61 -8.49
C PHE A 414 -19.68 -6.79 -7.90
N LYS A 415 -19.47 -6.22 -6.71
CA LYS A 415 -20.37 -5.25 -6.08
C LYS A 415 -19.60 -3.96 -5.84
N SER A 416 -20.20 -2.84 -6.23
CA SER A 416 -19.68 -1.51 -5.88
C SER A 416 -20.40 -1.02 -4.65
N VAL A 417 -19.64 -0.76 -3.58
CA VAL A 417 -20.15 -0.22 -2.32
C VAL A 417 -19.36 1.02 -2.02
N LYS A 418 -20.06 2.15 -1.88
CA LYS A 418 -19.42 3.47 -1.71
C LYS A 418 -18.40 3.69 -2.84
N ASN A 419 -17.12 3.87 -2.52
CA ASN A 419 -16.05 4.09 -3.49
C ASN A 419 -15.16 2.86 -3.72
N SER A 420 -15.57 1.67 -3.29
CA SER A 420 -14.79 0.45 -3.48
C SER A 420 -15.56 -0.60 -4.29
N LYS A 421 -14.80 -1.35 -5.08
CA LYS A 421 -15.29 -2.49 -5.86
C LYS A 421 -14.83 -3.77 -5.19
N ILE A 422 -15.77 -4.62 -4.83
CA ILE A 422 -15.54 -5.87 -4.11
C ILE A 422 -15.85 -7.02 -5.06
N ALA A 423 -14.95 -7.99 -5.16
CA ALA A 423 -15.15 -9.22 -5.90
C ALA A 423 -15.46 -10.38 -4.95
N PHE A 424 -16.50 -11.15 -5.27
CA PHE A 424 -16.89 -12.36 -4.57
C PHE A 424 -16.71 -13.55 -5.50
N LEU A 425 -16.04 -14.58 -4.99
CA LEU A 425 -15.88 -15.89 -5.63
C LEU A 425 -16.35 -16.96 -4.67
N ALA A 426 -16.87 -18.07 -5.19
CA ALA A 426 -17.24 -19.23 -4.40
C ALA A 426 -16.82 -20.49 -5.15
N PHE A 427 -16.28 -21.48 -4.44
CA PHE A 427 -15.78 -22.73 -5.01
C PHE A 427 -16.31 -23.94 -4.24
N ASN A 428 -16.68 -24.98 -4.98
CA ASN A 428 -17.08 -26.27 -4.42
C ASN A 428 -15.90 -27.25 -4.48
N ASP A 429 -15.58 -27.90 -3.36
CA ASP A 429 -14.62 -28.99 -3.28
C ASP A 429 -15.29 -30.35 -2.98
N ILE A 430 -16.61 -30.36 -2.81
CA ILE A 430 -17.36 -31.54 -2.36
C ILE A 430 -18.15 -32.16 -3.53
N PRO A 431 -17.95 -33.45 -3.85
CA PRO A 431 -18.75 -34.13 -4.85
C PRO A 431 -20.25 -34.18 -4.49
N PRO A 432 -21.16 -34.26 -5.49
CA PRO A 432 -20.88 -34.41 -6.91
C PRO A 432 -20.45 -33.10 -7.59
N ASN A 433 -19.68 -33.23 -8.67
CA ASN A 433 -19.30 -32.09 -9.50
C ASN A 433 -20.47 -31.68 -10.39
N PHE A 434 -20.77 -30.39 -10.42
CA PHE A 434 -21.79 -29.82 -11.30
C PHE A 434 -21.15 -28.75 -12.20
N SER A 435 -21.34 -28.85 -13.51
CA SER A 435 -20.60 -28.02 -14.49
C SER A 435 -20.95 -26.54 -14.46
N GLU A 436 -22.08 -26.17 -13.86
CA GLU A 436 -22.54 -24.78 -13.76
C GLU A 436 -21.90 -24.02 -12.60
N VAL A 437 -21.17 -24.70 -11.71
CA VAL A 437 -20.50 -24.08 -10.56
C VAL A 437 -18.98 -24.25 -10.62
N SER A 438 -18.29 -23.35 -9.94
CA SER A 438 -16.83 -23.32 -9.89
C SER A 438 -16.32 -24.41 -8.95
N MET A 439 -15.58 -25.37 -9.49
CA MET A 439 -14.90 -26.38 -8.67
C MET A 439 -13.58 -25.84 -8.10
N ALA A 440 -13.20 -26.26 -6.89
CA ALA A 440 -12.00 -25.84 -6.15
C ALA A 440 -10.69 -26.47 -6.69
N SER A 441 -10.50 -26.48 -8.00
CA SER A 441 -9.23 -26.92 -8.59
C SER A 441 -8.19 -25.80 -8.58
N PRO A 442 -6.87 -26.11 -8.50
CA PRO A 442 -5.83 -25.09 -8.44
C PRO A 442 -5.88 -24.04 -9.56
N ASN A 443 -6.11 -24.48 -10.80
CA ASN A 443 -6.20 -23.59 -11.96
C ASN A 443 -7.44 -22.69 -11.90
N ASN A 444 -8.55 -23.20 -11.37
CA ASN A 444 -9.79 -22.44 -11.29
C ASN A 444 -9.71 -21.37 -10.18
N ILE A 445 -9.17 -21.75 -9.02
CA ILE A 445 -8.95 -20.84 -7.88
C ILE A 445 -8.00 -19.72 -8.31
N SER A 446 -6.78 -20.06 -8.73
CA SER A 446 -5.77 -19.06 -9.10
C SER A 446 -6.20 -18.18 -10.28
N GLY A 447 -6.80 -18.78 -11.31
CA GLY A 447 -7.26 -18.07 -12.50
C GLY A 447 -8.36 -17.07 -12.20
N GLN A 448 -9.43 -17.48 -11.51
CA GLN A 448 -10.54 -16.57 -11.22
C GLN A 448 -10.15 -15.48 -10.20
N ILE A 449 -9.34 -15.80 -9.19
CA ILE A 449 -8.87 -14.82 -8.21
C ILE A 449 -7.95 -13.79 -8.88
N ALA A 450 -7.05 -14.21 -9.79
CA ALA A 450 -6.22 -13.27 -10.53
C ALA A 450 -7.05 -12.31 -11.40
N ILE A 451 -8.10 -12.81 -12.06
CA ILE A 451 -9.06 -11.98 -12.80
C ILE A 451 -9.73 -10.97 -11.86
N ALA A 452 -10.25 -11.43 -10.72
CA ALA A 452 -10.90 -10.58 -9.73
C ALA A 452 -9.96 -9.49 -9.19
N ARG A 453 -8.73 -9.85 -8.83
CA ARG A 453 -7.72 -8.95 -8.25
C ARG A 453 -7.33 -7.81 -9.20
N SER A 454 -7.34 -8.05 -10.51
CA SER A 454 -7.06 -7.02 -11.52
C SER A 454 -8.12 -5.90 -11.58
N SER A 455 -9.31 -6.15 -11.02
CA SER A 455 -10.51 -5.35 -11.28
C SER A 455 -11.30 -5.01 -10.02
N ALA A 456 -10.82 -5.34 -8.83
CA ALA A 456 -11.44 -5.09 -7.53
C ALA A 456 -10.42 -4.60 -6.51
N ASP A 457 -10.90 -3.88 -5.50
CA ASP A 457 -10.14 -3.39 -4.36
C ASP A 457 -10.02 -4.45 -3.27
N ILE A 458 -11.11 -5.20 -3.04
CA ILE A 458 -11.22 -6.29 -2.07
C ILE A 458 -11.66 -7.56 -2.81
N VAL A 459 -10.98 -8.67 -2.58
CA VAL A 459 -11.31 -9.99 -3.17
C VAL A 459 -11.65 -10.99 -2.06
N ILE A 460 -12.87 -11.52 -2.10
CA ILE A 460 -13.37 -12.53 -1.16
C ILE A 460 -13.47 -13.87 -1.86
N ALA A 461 -12.85 -14.90 -1.30
CA ALA A 461 -12.96 -16.28 -1.77
C ALA A 461 -13.73 -17.15 -0.75
N SER A 462 -14.90 -17.62 -1.14
CA SER A 462 -15.71 -18.55 -0.35
C SER A 462 -15.48 -20.00 -0.83
N PHE A 463 -15.48 -20.94 0.10
CA PHE A 463 -15.29 -22.36 -0.21
C PHE A 463 -16.28 -23.25 0.52
N HIS A 464 -16.79 -24.25 -0.17
CA HIS A 464 -17.57 -25.34 0.38
C HIS A 464 -16.72 -26.62 0.32
N TRP A 465 -16.18 -27.06 1.47
CA TRP A 465 -15.02 -27.98 1.51
C TRP A 465 -14.84 -28.77 2.82
N GLY A 466 -13.82 -29.63 2.86
CA GLY A 466 -13.47 -30.36 4.08
C GLY A 466 -14.37 -31.56 4.35
N ASN A 467 -14.28 -32.11 5.56
CA ASN A 467 -15.11 -33.24 5.97
C ASN A 467 -16.21 -32.76 6.92
N GLU A 468 -17.41 -33.32 6.77
CA GLU A 468 -18.51 -33.09 7.70
C GLU A 468 -18.11 -33.45 9.14
N TYR A 469 -18.48 -32.60 10.08
CA TYR A 469 -18.38 -32.82 11.53
C TYR A 469 -16.95 -33.07 12.02
N SER A 470 -15.98 -32.38 11.42
CA SER A 470 -14.59 -32.43 11.84
C SER A 470 -13.97 -31.04 11.94
N HIS A 471 -12.78 -30.99 12.55
CA HIS A 471 -11.88 -29.84 12.47
C HIS A 471 -11.27 -29.70 11.08
N ARG A 472 -10.60 -28.58 10.81
CA ARG A 472 -9.99 -28.31 9.51
C ARG A 472 -8.99 -29.40 9.10
N SER A 473 -8.92 -29.67 7.80
CA SER A 473 -7.94 -30.58 7.20
C SER A 473 -6.78 -29.81 6.55
N LEU A 474 -5.65 -30.50 6.32
CA LEU A 474 -4.52 -29.93 5.57
C LEU A 474 -4.93 -29.53 4.14
N HIS A 475 -5.87 -30.24 3.52
CA HIS A 475 -6.33 -29.90 2.19
C HIS A 475 -7.04 -28.54 2.15
N GLN A 476 -7.89 -28.26 3.15
CA GLN A 476 -8.51 -26.93 3.28
C GLN A 476 -7.45 -25.84 3.46
N GLU A 477 -6.40 -26.11 4.24
CA GLU A 477 -5.28 -25.17 4.44
C GLU A 477 -4.54 -24.87 3.14
N GLU A 478 -4.24 -25.90 2.35
CA GLU A 478 -3.61 -25.75 1.02
C GLU A 478 -4.45 -24.89 0.06
N LEU A 479 -5.77 -25.13 0.01
CA LEU A 479 -6.68 -24.35 -0.85
C LEU A 479 -6.83 -22.90 -0.37
N ALA A 480 -6.93 -22.69 0.95
CA ALA A 480 -7.01 -21.36 1.55
C ALA A 480 -5.75 -20.53 1.28
N HIS A 481 -4.57 -21.12 1.50
CA HIS A 481 -3.29 -20.44 1.25
C HIS A 481 -3.12 -20.14 -0.24
N MET A 482 -3.51 -21.07 -1.12
CA MET A 482 -3.50 -20.85 -2.57
C MET A 482 -4.40 -19.67 -2.99
N ALA A 483 -5.57 -19.52 -2.37
CA ALA A 483 -6.47 -18.41 -2.65
C ALA A 483 -5.84 -17.07 -2.26
N ILE A 484 -5.29 -16.97 -1.05
CA ILE A 484 -4.58 -15.77 -0.57
C ILE A 484 -3.37 -15.46 -1.45
N ASP A 485 -2.57 -16.47 -1.79
CA ASP A 485 -1.39 -16.32 -2.64
C ASP A 485 -1.73 -15.88 -4.07
N SER A 486 -2.93 -16.20 -4.54
CA SER A 486 -3.45 -15.77 -5.83
C SER A 486 -4.05 -14.35 -5.80
N GLY A 487 -4.20 -13.74 -4.61
CA GLY A 487 -4.65 -12.37 -4.44
C GLY A 487 -5.98 -12.18 -3.69
N ALA A 488 -6.52 -13.22 -3.04
CA ALA A 488 -7.66 -13.05 -2.14
C ALA A 488 -7.27 -12.27 -0.87
N ASP A 489 -8.17 -11.43 -0.40
CA ASP A 489 -8.03 -10.65 0.84
C ASP A 489 -8.67 -11.36 2.05
N VAL A 490 -9.64 -12.23 1.82
CA VAL A 490 -10.36 -13.01 2.84
C VAL A 490 -10.74 -14.36 2.26
N VAL A 491 -10.63 -15.40 3.10
CA VAL A 491 -11.16 -16.73 2.81
C VAL A 491 -12.26 -17.09 3.82
N ILE A 492 -13.43 -17.51 3.32
CA ILE A 492 -14.59 -17.92 4.12
C ILE A 492 -15.01 -19.35 3.74
N GLY A 493 -14.97 -20.26 4.70
CA GLY A 493 -15.33 -21.66 4.50
C GLY A 493 -16.72 -22.03 5.02
N HIS A 494 -17.25 -23.11 4.44
CA HIS A 494 -18.56 -23.72 4.65
C HIS A 494 -18.46 -25.24 4.43
N HIS A 495 -19.53 -26.01 4.73
CA HIS A 495 -19.68 -27.47 4.58
C HIS A 495 -19.48 -28.34 5.83
N PRO A 496 -18.42 -28.19 6.66
CA PRO A 496 -18.21 -29.09 7.79
C PRO A 496 -19.35 -29.12 8.82
N HIS A 497 -20.30 -28.18 8.73
CA HIS A 497 -21.42 -27.95 9.66
C HIS A 497 -20.99 -27.65 11.11
N TRP A 498 -19.68 -27.56 11.36
CA TRP A 498 -19.08 -27.08 12.60
C TRP A 498 -18.39 -25.74 12.32
N VAL A 499 -18.38 -24.85 13.32
CA VAL A 499 -17.46 -23.72 13.31
C VAL A 499 -16.04 -24.26 13.44
N GLN A 500 -15.18 -23.99 12.46
CA GLN A 500 -13.79 -24.44 12.45
C GLN A 500 -12.83 -23.31 12.84
N GLU A 501 -11.54 -23.64 12.91
CA GLU A 501 -10.47 -22.74 13.29
C GLU A 501 -10.41 -21.48 12.40
N ILE A 502 -9.84 -20.42 12.95
CA ILE A 502 -9.55 -19.17 12.25
C ILE A 502 -8.03 -19.02 12.18
N GLU A 503 -7.51 -18.65 11.02
CA GLU A 503 -6.10 -18.41 10.79
C GLU A 503 -5.89 -17.00 10.22
N THR A 504 -4.72 -16.41 10.50
CA THR A 504 -4.22 -15.26 9.74
C THR A 504 -3.01 -15.71 8.93
N TYR A 505 -3.17 -15.76 7.61
CA TYR A 505 -2.12 -16.16 6.68
C TYR A 505 -1.69 -14.94 5.86
N LYS A 506 -0.40 -14.58 5.92
CA LYS A 506 0.16 -13.36 5.28
C LYS A 506 -0.62 -12.07 5.61
N GLY A 507 -1.11 -11.96 6.84
CA GLY A 507 -1.90 -10.81 7.31
C GLY A 507 -3.34 -10.77 6.82
N LYS A 508 -3.82 -11.83 6.15
CA LYS A 508 -5.20 -11.97 5.66
C LYS A 508 -5.95 -13.05 6.45
N PRO A 509 -7.21 -12.82 6.84
CA PRO A 509 -7.97 -13.80 7.63
C PRO A 509 -8.50 -14.96 6.77
N VAL A 510 -8.47 -16.15 7.37
CA VAL A 510 -9.03 -17.39 6.85
C VAL A 510 -9.96 -17.95 7.92
N TYR A 511 -11.24 -18.06 7.58
CA TYR A 511 -12.25 -18.72 8.39
C TYR A 511 -12.52 -20.09 7.76
N TYR A 512 -12.09 -21.18 8.38
CA TYR A 512 -12.16 -22.50 7.72
C TYR A 512 -13.58 -23.07 7.61
N SER A 513 -14.46 -22.69 8.54
CA SER A 513 -15.90 -22.95 8.44
C SER A 513 -16.65 -22.04 9.41
N LEU A 514 -17.72 -21.41 8.94
CA LEU A 514 -18.65 -20.65 9.78
C LEU A 514 -19.75 -21.50 10.42
N GLY A 515 -19.79 -22.81 10.14
CA GLY A 515 -20.83 -23.72 10.61
C GLY A 515 -22.20 -23.42 10.02
N ASN A 516 -23.25 -23.87 10.70
CA ASN A 516 -24.63 -23.69 10.24
C ASN A 516 -25.20 -22.33 10.69
N LEU A 517 -25.83 -21.60 9.77
CA LEU A 517 -26.64 -20.41 10.09
C LEU A 517 -28.12 -20.76 10.21
N VAL A 518 -28.68 -21.41 9.19
CA VAL A 518 -30.06 -21.92 9.16
C VAL A 518 -30.02 -23.36 8.67
N PHE A 519 -30.19 -24.30 9.58
CA PHE A 519 -30.16 -25.74 9.27
C PHE A 519 -30.96 -26.53 10.30
N ASP A 520 -31.37 -27.76 9.99
CA ASP A 520 -32.14 -28.63 10.88
C ASP A 520 -31.32 -29.70 11.63
N GLN A 521 -29.99 -29.63 11.58
CA GLN A 521 -29.09 -30.58 12.24
C GLN A 521 -29.01 -30.32 13.76
N MET A 522 -30.00 -30.82 14.49
CA MET A 522 -30.13 -30.62 15.95
C MET A 522 -29.48 -31.73 16.81
N TRP A 523 -28.71 -32.63 16.21
CA TRP A 523 -28.27 -33.88 16.85
C TRP A 523 -26.95 -33.77 17.63
N SER A 524 -26.14 -32.72 17.43
CA SER A 524 -25.03 -32.35 18.31
C SER A 524 -25.08 -30.88 18.69
N GLU A 525 -24.24 -30.48 19.65
CA GLU A 525 -24.11 -29.08 20.04
C GLU A 525 -23.36 -28.29 18.96
N GLU A 526 -22.31 -28.89 18.39
CA GLU A 526 -21.48 -28.32 17.35
C GLU A 526 -22.26 -28.02 16.06
N THR A 527 -23.15 -28.92 15.62
CA THR A 527 -23.99 -28.68 14.41
C THR A 527 -25.05 -27.61 14.61
N ARG A 528 -25.34 -27.26 15.87
CA ARG A 528 -26.26 -26.17 16.21
C ARG A 528 -25.54 -24.84 16.34
N ASN A 529 -24.22 -24.84 16.47
CA ASN A 529 -23.42 -23.63 16.62
C ASN A 529 -22.99 -23.12 15.25
N GLY A 530 -23.11 -21.82 15.08
CA GLY A 530 -22.64 -21.09 13.90
C GLY A 530 -21.89 -19.84 14.31
N LEU A 531 -21.25 -19.21 13.33
CA LEU A 531 -20.54 -17.95 13.50
C LEU A 531 -20.96 -16.98 12.42
N VAL A 532 -21.41 -15.79 12.82
CA VAL A 532 -21.54 -14.65 11.92
C VAL A 532 -20.31 -13.77 12.09
N VAL A 533 -19.70 -13.36 10.99
CA VAL A 533 -18.48 -12.56 10.99
C VAL A 533 -18.73 -11.26 10.23
N LYS A 534 -18.54 -10.12 10.89
CA LYS A 534 -18.57 -8.81 10.25
C LYS A 534 -17.15 -8.27 10.10
N LEU A 535 -16.72 -8.05 8.86
CA LEU A 535 -15.42 -7.51 8.52
C LEU A 535 -15.56 -6.05 8.08
N THR A 536 -14.73 -5.17 8.62
CA THR A 536 -14.72 -3.75 8.27
C THR A 536 -13.45 -3.41 7.51
N PHE A 537 -13.59 -2.82 6.32
CA PHE A 537 -12.50 -2.40 5.46
C PHE A 537 -12.43 -0.87 5.35
N SER A 538 -11.22 -0.32 5.34
CA SER A 538 -10.93 1.03 4.91
C SER A 538 -10.01 0.94 3.68
N GLY A 539 -10.53 1.32 2.51
CA GLY A 539 -9.92 1.00 1.22
C GLY A 539 -9.86 -0.52 1.03
N ASN A 540 -8.66 -1.05 0.80
CA ASN A 540 -8.37 -2.48 0.71
C ASN A 540 -7.83 -3.07 2.04
N THR A 541 -7.79 -2.27 3.11
CA THR A 541 -7.21 -2.69 4.40
C THR A 541 -8.31 -3.12 5.35
N LEU A 542 -8.19 -4.33 5.90
CA LEU A 542 -9.06 -4.83 6.96
C LEU A 542 -8.72 -4.13 8.28
N VAL A 543 -9.67 -3.40 8.85
CA VAL A 543 -9.47 -2.58 10.05
C VAL A 543 -10.23 -3.08 11.28
N SER A 544 -11.26 -3.91 11.12
CA SER A 544 -11.98 -4.55 12.23
C SER A 544 -12.54 -5.91 11.82
N GLN A 545 -12.61 -6.82 12.79
CA GLN A 545 -13.24 -8.15 12.67
C GLN A 545 -14.11 -8.37 13.91
N GLU A 546 -15.42 -8.47 13.72
CA GLU A 546 -16.40 -8.75 14.76
C GLU A 546 -16.99 -10.14 14.54
N GLN A 547 -17.13 -10.91 15.61
CA GLN A 547 -17.66 -12.27 15.57
C GLN A 547 -18.88 -12.35 16.48
N VAL A 548 -19.98 -12.86 15.95
CA VAL A 548 -21.24 -13.06 16.67
C VAL A 548 -21.55 -14.56 16.66
N PRO A 549 -21.35 -15.26 17.78
CA PRO A 549 -21.74 -16.65 17.90
C PRO A 549 -23.26 -16.79 17.78
N ILE A 550 -23.70 -17.77 17.00
CA ILE A 550 -25.10 -18.08 16.75
C ILE A 550 -25.38 -19.51 17.23
N LYS A 551 -26.59 -19.72 17.74
CA LYS A 551 -27.10 -21.05 18.07
C LYS A 551 -28.45 -21.30 17.42
N ILE A 552 -28.59 -22.42 16.74
CA ILE A 552 -29.85 -22.85 16.14
C ILE A 552 -30.76 -23.48 17.19
N VAL A 553 -32.01 -23.02 17.19
CA VAL A 553 -33.12 -23.56 17.95
C VAL A 553 -34.28 -23.92 17.01
N ASP A 554 -35.22 -24.71 17.52
CA ASP A 554 -36.46 -25.12 16.83
C ASP A 554 -36.27 -25.62 15.38
N TYR A 555 -35.19 -26.35 15.09
CA TYR A 555 -34.92 -26.96 13.77
C TYR A 555 -34.90 -25.95 12.60
N GLY A 556 -34.29 -24.79 12.81
CA GLY A 556 -34.06 -23.84 11.71
C GLY A 556 -34.05 -22.37 12.10
N GLN A 557 -34.16 -22.03 13.39
CA GLN A 557 -34.17 -20.64 13.84
C GLN A 557 -32.89 -20.31 14.63
N PRO A 558 -31.91 -19.63 14.02
CA PRO A 558 -30.76 -19.06 14.72
C PRO A 558 -31.15 -18.01 15.76
N VAL A 559 -30.40 -17.95 16.87
CA VAL A 559 -30.39 -16.86 17.86
C VAL A 559 -28.95 -16.46 18.18
N PRO A 560 -28.65 -15.17 18.41
CA PRO A 560 -27.34 -14.75 18.91
C PRO A 560 -27.15 -15.22 20.36
N LEU A 561 -25.91 -15.55 20.73
CA LEU A 561 -25.52 -15.99 22.08
C LEU A 561 -25.03 -14.86 22.98
#